data_AF-A0A367ZNM1-F1
#
_entry.id   AF-A0A367ZNM1-F1
#
_cell.length_a   1.000
_cell.length_b   1.000
_cell.length_c   1.000
_cell.angle_alpha   90.00
_cell.angle_beta   90.00
_cell.angle_gamma   90.00
#
_symmetry.space_group_name_H-M   'P 1'
#
loop_
_entity.id
_entity.type
_entity.pdbx_description
1 polymer ?
#
loop_
_entity_poly.entity_id
_entity_poly.type
_entity_poly.pdbx_seq_one_letter_code
_entity_poly.pdbx_strand_id
1 'polypeptide(L)'
;MNSRWSVPVRGGSARAGFIAFYAFIMLLILGIFGISYWLVSRMTTDMIFKEASRIRARNFAQAGVEKVLINILNQYRLGNAKLDYPGKYTVERIDKEYNVEFGDGRYRVELVKPYVLPGSFKEMFGVPYYKNQVLIGFYDVWQVVVVGEVPDANITARVETLVKVIRNFVQY
;
A
#
# COMPACT_ATOMS: atom_id res chain seq x y z
N MET A 1 42.57 -81.42 33.64
CA MET A 1 42.30 -81.13 32.21
C MET A 1 41.58 -79.80 32.13
N ASN A 2 42.28 -78.73 31.73
CA ASN A 2 41.75 -77.35 31.70
C ASN A 2 41.15 -77.04 30.32
N SER A 3 39.83 -76.85 30.26
CA SER A 3 39.14 -76.29 29.10
C SER A 3 39.22 -74.77 29.12
N ARG A 4 40.09 -74.18 28.31
CA ARG A 4 40.14 -72.73 28.07
C ARG A 4 39.29 -72.41 26.84
N TRP A 5 38.09 -71.88 27.06
CA TRP A 5 37.29 -71.24 26.02
C TRP A 5 37.89 -69.86 25.71
N SER A 6 38.42 -69.69 24.51
CA SER A 6 38.76 -68.38 23.96
C SER A 6 37.48 -67.71 23.45
N VAL A 7 36.93 -66.78 24.22
CA VAL A 7 35.87 -65.87 23.75
C VAL A 7 36.53 -64.77 22.91
N PRO A 8 36.06 -64.48 21.69
CA PRO A 8 36.65 -63.43 20.87
C PRO A 8 36.37 -62.04 21.49
N VAL A 9 37.43 -61.23 21.55
CA VAL A 9 37.41 -59.87 22.08
C VAL A 9 36.67 -58.94 21.12
N ARG A 10 35.60 -58.34 21.66
CA ARG A 10 34.79 -57.20 21.20
C ARG A 10 35.33 -56.38 20.02
N GLY A 11 34.74 -56.54 18.84
CA GLY A 11 34.82 -55.60 17.71
C GLY A 11 33.82 -54.43 17.80
N GLY A 12 33.57 -53.89 19.00
CA GLY A 12 32.46 -52.95 19.26
C GLY A 12 32.84 -51.46 19.33
N SER A 13 34.11 -51.10 19.56
CA SER A 13 34.48 -49.70 19.86
C SER A 13 34.63 -48.81 18.62
N ALA A 14 35.26 -49.31 17.54
CA ALA A 14 35.47 -48.53 16.32
C ALA A 14 34.15 -48.21 15.58
N ARG A 15 33.21 -49.17 15.56
CA ARG A 15 31.87 -48.96 14.97
C ARG A 15 31.03 -47.98 15.78
N ALA A 16 31.07 -48.06 17.12
CA ALA A 16 30.36 -47.12 17.98
C ALA A 16 30.90 -45.69 17.86
N GLY A 17 32.22 -45.50 17.78
CA GLY A 17 32.84 -44.18 17.55
C GLY A 17 32.49 -43.58 16.19
N PHE A 18 32.47 -44.40 15.13
CA PHE A 18 32.06 -43.96 13.79
C PHE A 18 30.59 -43.54 13.73
N ILE A 19 29.70 -44.29 14.39
CA ILE A 19 28.26 -43.97 14.48
C ILE A 19 28.06 -42.68 15.28
N ALA A 20 28.77 -42.51 16.40
CA ALA A 20 28.68 -41.29 17.22
C ALA A 20 29.14 -40.05 16.46
N PHE A 21 30.21 -40.16 15.66
CA PHE A 21 30.70 -39.07 14.82
C PHE A 21 29.69 -38.69 13.71
N TYR A 22 29.12 -39.68 13.02
CA TYR A 22 28.09 -39.44 12.00
C TYR A 22 26.82 -38.84 12.60
N ALA A 23 26.37 -39.33 13.76
CA ALA A 23 25.22 -38.78 14.47
C ALA A 23 25.46 -37.32 14.89
N PHE A 24 26.68 -37.00 15.36
CA PHE A 24 27.06 -35.63 15.69
C PHE A 24 27.06 -34.71 14.46
N ILE A 25 27.64 -35.15 13.34
CA ILE A 25 27.62 -34.41 12.08
C ILE A 25 26.18 -34.18 11.60
N MET A 26 25.32 -35.21 11.64
CA MET A 26 23.92 -35.08 11.24
C MET A 26 23.15 -34.11 12.13
N LEU A 27 23.37 -34.14 13.45
CA LEU A 27 22.78 -33.17 14.38
C LEU A 27 23.27 -31.74 14.11
N LEU A 28 24.56 -31.57 13.80
CA LEU A 28 25.14 -30.27 13.48
C LEU A 28 24.54 -29.72 12.18
N ILE A 29 24.44 -30.56 11.14
CA ILE A 29 23.81 -30.20 9.87
C ILE A 29 22.34 -29.81 10.09
N LEU A 30 21.57 -30.61 10.83
CA LEU A 30 20.17 -30.29 11.16
C LEU A 30 20.05 -28.99 11.96
N GLY A 31 20.96 -28.74 12.91
CA GLY A 31 21.00 -27.49 13.67
C GLY A 31 21.24 -26.27 12.77
N ILE A 32 22.22 -26.35 11.86
CA ILE A 32 22.50 -25.27 10.90
C ILE A 32 21.31 -25.05 9.96
N PHE A 33 20.69 -26.12 9.45
CA PHE A 33 19.53 -26.00 8.57
C PHE A 33 18.30 -25.44 9.30
N GLY A 34 18.07 -25.84 10.56
CA GLY A 34 16.97 -25.33 11.37
C GLY A 34 17.08 -23.83 11.64
N ILE A 35 18.27 -23.36 12.04
CA ILE A 35 18.53 -21.93 12.26
C ILE A 35 18.44 -21.15 10.95
N SER A 36 19.04 -21.67 9.87
CA SER A 36 18.98 -21.05 8.54
C SER A 36 17.54 -20.93 8.04
N TYR A 37 16.73 -21.98 8.16
CA TYR A 37 15.32 -21.97 7.77
C TYR A 37 14.51 -20.96 8.58
N TRP A 38 14.72 -20.92 9.90
CA TRP A 38 14.02 -19.97 10.77
C TRP A 38 14.36 -18.51 10.42
N LEU A 39 15.64 -18.21 10.17
CA LEU A 39 16.07 -16.87 9.74
C LEU A 39 15.50 -16.48 8.38
N VAL A 40 15.60 -17.37 7.39
CA VAL A 40 15.06 -17.12 6.04
C VAL A 40 13.54 -16.93 6.10
N SER A 41 12.82 -17.75 6.87
CA SER A 41 11.37 -17.65 7.03
C SER A 41 10.92 -16.34 7.69
N ARG A 42 11.67 -15.80 8.65
CA ARG A 42 11.38 -14.47 9.21
C ARG A 42 11.62 -13.37 8.19
N MET A 43 12.75 -13.40 7.49
CA MET A 43 13.07 -12.37 6.49
C MET A 43 12.03 -12.31 5.36
N THR A 44 11.54 -13.46 4.88
CA THR A 44 10.50 -13.50 3.84
C THR A 44 9.16 -12.99 4.35
N THR A 45 8.78 -13.35 5.58
CA THR A 45 7.52 -12.89 6.20
C THR A 45 7.53 -11.36 6.41
N ASP A 46 8.65 -10.80 6.88
CA ASP A 46 8.78 -9.35 7.10
C ASP A 46 8.71 -8.57 5.79
N MET A 47 9.30 -9.11 4.71
CA MET A 47 9.22 -8.51 3.38
C MET A 47 7.77 -8.53 2.85
N ILE A 48 7.10 -9.67 2.95
CA ILE A 48 5.69 -9.81 2.54
C ILE A 48 4.80 -8.85 3.33
N PHE A 49 5.01 -8.73 4.64
CA PHE A 49 4.24 -7.83 5.50
C PHE A 49 4.41 -6.36 5.10
N LYS A 50 5.64 -5.93 4.80
CA LYS A 50 5.94 -4.56 4.33
C LYS A 50 5.30 -4.29 2.97
N GLU A 51 5.37 -5.23 2.04
CA GLU A 51 4.75 -5.09 0.72
C GLU A 51 3.23 -5.04 0.81
N ALA A 52 2.62 -5.92 1.60
CA ALA A 52 1.18 -5.91 1.85
C ALA A 52 0.73 -4.57 2.46
N SER A 53 1.48 -4.05 3.44
CA SER A 53 1.21 -2.76 4.06
C SER A 53 1.37 -1.59 3.08
N ARG A 54 2.32 -1.65 2.14
CA ARG A 54 2.48 -0.65 1.07
C ARG A 54 1.31 -0.67 0.09
N ILE A 55 0.83 -1.85 -0.30
CA ILE A 55 -0.36 -2.00 -1.16
C ILE A 55 -1.58 -1.43 -0.42
N ARG A 56 -1.74 -1.76 0.86
CA ARG A 56 -2.83 -1.25 1.69
C ARG A 56 -2.82 0.29 1.78
N ALA A 57 -1.66 0.91 2.01
CA ALA A 57 -1.53 2.36 2.02
C ALA A 57 -1.95 3.00 0.69
N ARG A 58 -1.59 2.40 -0.45
CA ARG A 58 -2.02 2.86 -1.78
C ARG A 58 -3.53 2.74 -1.95
N ASN A 59 -4.14 1.65 -1.50
CA ASN A 59 -5.58 1.45 -1.59
C ASN A 59 -6.33 2.47 -0.72
N PHE A 60 -5.84 2.82 0.47
CA PHE A 60 -6.41 3.90 1.27
C PHE A 60 -6.33 5.25 0.56
N ALA A 61 -5.18 5.57 -0.05
CA ALA A 61 -5.04 6.79 -0.84
C ALA A 61 -6.03 6.81 -2.03
N GLN A 62 -6.21 5.69 -2.72
CA GLN A 62 -7.20 5.55 -3.80
C GLN A 62 -8.64 5.74 -3.29
N ALA A 63 -9.00 5.16 -2.15
CA ALA A 63 -10.31 5.36 -1.55
C ALA A 63 -10.59 6.84 -1.23
N GLY A 64 -9.58 7.57 -0.75
CA GLY A 64 -9.70 9.01 -0.55
C GLY A 64 -9.87 9.79 -1.85
N VAL A 65 -9.19 9.39 -2.93
CA VAL A 65 -9.41 9.97 -4.27
C VAL A 65 -10.85 9.76 -4.75
N GLU A 66 -11.39 8.54 -4.59
CA GLU A 66 -12.79 8.24 -4.95
C GLU A 66 -13.78 9.05 -4.10
N LYS A 67 -13.51 9.22 -2.81
CA LYS A 67 -14.32 10.07 -1.94
C LYS A 67 -14.35 11.52 -2.43
N VAL A 68 -13.19 12.05 -2.81
CA VAL A 68 -13.08 13.40 -3.40
C VAL A 68 -13.85 13.49 -4.71
N LEU A 69 -13.74 12.49 -5.60
CA LEU A 69 -14.50 12.44 -6.86
C LEU A 69 -16.02 12.53 -6.61
N ILE A 70 -16.54 11.73 -5.67
CA ILE A 70 -17.95 11.74 -5.30
C ILE A 70 -18.36 13.11 -4.76
N ASN A 71 -17.54 13.71 -3.89
CA ASN A 71 -17.85 15.04 -3.36
C ASN A 71 -17.86 16.09 -4.47
N ILE A 72 -16.87 16.08 -5.37
CA ILE A 72 -16.82 16.99 -6.51
C ILE A 72 -18.11 16.87 -7.33
N LEU A 73 -18.49 15.66 -7.74
CA LEU A 73 -19.73 15.44 -8.49
C LEU A 73 -20.99 15.92 -7.76
N ASN A 74 -21.08 15.65 -6.45
CA ASN A 74 -22.21 16.09 -5.64
C ASN A 74 -22.30 17.62 -5.55
N GLN A 75 -21.17 18.30 -5.38
CA GLN A 75 -21.15 19.75 -5.28
C GLN A 75 -21.50 20.41 -6.62
N TYR A 76 -21.01 19.87 -7.74
CA TYR A 76 -21.45 20.32 -9.07
C TYR A 76 -22.95 20.14 -9.28
N ARG A 77 -23.54 19.03 -8.81
CA ARG A 77 -25.01 18.82 -8.85
C ARG A 77 -25.78 19.82 -8.01
N LEU A 78 -25.21 20.27 -6.90
CA LEU A 78 -25.77 21.32 -6.05
C LEU A 78 -25.51 22.75 -6.58
N GLY A 79 -24.82 22.90 -7.72
CA GLY A 79 -24.46 24.20 -8.30
C GLY A 79 -23.23 24.86 -7.67
N ASN A 80 -22.54 24.17 -6.75
CA ASN A 80 -21.33 24.67 -6.10
C ASN A 80 -20.10 24.30 -6.93
N ALA A 81 -19.35 25.32 -7.35
CA ALA A 81 -18.16 25.13 -8.17
C ALA A 81 -16.84 25.52 -7.47
N LYS A 82 -16.92 26.01 -6.23
CA LYS A 82 -15.75 26.29 -5.36
C LYS A 82 -15.53 25.13 -4.39
N LEU A 83 -14.58 24.27 -4.73
CA LEU A 83 -14.32 23.01 -4.02
C LEU A 83 -12.93 22.97 -3.41
N ASP A 84 -12.31 24.15 -3.29
CA ASP A 84 -10.95 24.28 -2.80
C ASP A 84 -10.83 23.75 -1.38
N TYR A 85 -9.87 22.85 -1.21
CA TYR A 85 -9.55 22.25 0.07
C TYR A 85 -8.03 22.13 0.21
N PRO A 86 -7.46 22.47 1.38
CA PRO A 86 -8.13 23.13 2.51
C PRO A 86 -8.53 24.56 2.15
N GLY A 87 -9.75 24.96 2.51
CA GLY A 87 -10.22 26.33 2.33
C GLY A 87 -9.63 27.27 3.39
N LYS A 88 -9.65 28.59 3.15
CA LYS A 88 -9.26 29.58 4.19
C LYS A 88 -10.12 29.49 5.47
N TYR A 89 -11.32 28.92 5.35
CA TYR A 89 -12.29 28.74 6.44
C TYR A 89 -12.87 27.32 6.41
N THR A 90 -12.03 26.30 6.29
CA THR A 90 -12.51 24.92 6.19
C THR A 90 -13.39 24.60 7.39
N VAL A 91 -14.68 24.37 7.12
CA VAL A 91 -15.66 23.94 8.12
C VAL A 91 -15.25 22.56 8.61
N GLU A 92 -15.17 22.34 9.92
CA GLU A 92 -14.76 21.06 10.56
C GLU A 92 -15.42 19.81 9.93
N ARG A 93 -16.61 19.98 9.35
CA ARG A 93 -17.32 18.92 8.63
C ARG A 93 -16.58 18.40 7.40
N ILE A 94 -16.02 19.26 6.56
CA ILE A 94 -15.33 18.84 5.33
C ILE A 94 -14.03 18.13 5.68
N ASP A 95 -13.32 18.64 6.70
CA ASP A 95 -12.09 18.02 7.22
C ASP A 95 -12.37 16.60 7.75
N LYS A 96 -13.47 16.40 8.48
CA LYS A 96 -13.92 15.07 8.92
C LYS A 96 -14.36 14.15 7.76
N GLU A 97 -14.93 14.70 6.70
CA GLU A 97 -15.33 13.90 5.52
C GLU A 97 -14.14 13.48 4.65
N TYR A 98 -13.06 14.26 4.67
CA TYR A 98 -11.84 14.06 3.88
C TYR A 98 -10.71 13.36 4.63
N ASN A 99 -10.83 13.25 5.95
CA ASN A 99 -9.87 12.54 6.80
C ASN A 99 -10.61 11.42 7.51
N VAL A 100 -10.47 10.19 7.00
CA VAL A 100 -11.18 9.03 7.55
C VAL A 100 -10.18 8.03 8.08
N GLU A 101 -10.40 7.64 9.33
CA GLU A 101 -9.66 6.57 10.01
C GLU A 101 -10.45 5.27 9.94
N PHE A 102 -9.78 4.22 9.48
CA PHE A 102 -10.23 2.84 9.51
C PHE A 102 -9.45 2.11 10.59
N GLY A 103 -9.95 0.96 11.06
CA GLY A 103 -9.26 0.16 12.08
C GLY A 103 -7.82 -0.21 11.71
N ASP A 104 -7.55 -0.41 10.41
CA ASP A 104 -6.26 -0.90 9.90
C ASP A 104 -5.42 0.18 9.19
N GLY A 105 -5.83 1.45 9.23
CA GLY A 105 -5.16 2.56 8.57
C GLY A 105 -6.08 3.74 8.27
N ARG A 106 -5.58 4.78 7.60
CA ARG A 106 -6.35 6.00 7.34
C ARG A 106 -6.00 6.62 6.01
N TYR A 107 -6.89 7.47 5.50
CA TYR A 107 -6.52 8.41 4.44
C TYR A 107 -6.75 9.85 4.88
N ARG A 108 -5.94 10.74 4.33
CA ARG A 108 -6.01 12.19 4.51
C ARG A 108 -5.92 12.87 3.16
N VAL A 109 -6.93 13.65 2.80
CA VAL A 109 -6.83 14.53 1.62
C VAL A 109 -5.96 15.72 2.02
N GLU A 110 -4.94 16.03 1.23
CA GLU A 110 -4.09 17.20 1.46
C GLU A 110 -4.52 18.40 0.64
N LEU A 111 -5.03 18.15 -0.58
CA LEU A 111 -5.29 19.21 -1.52
C LEU A 111 -6.39 18.81 -2.51
N VAL A 112 -7.33 19.72 -2.72
CA VAL A 112 -8.25 19.74 -3.85
C VAL A 112 -8.28 21.17 -4.36
N LYS A 113 -7.86 21.41 -5.60
CA LYS A 113 -7.89 22.76 -6.20
C LYS A 113 -7.99 22.69 -7.72
N PRO A 114 -8.44 23.76 -8.42
CA PRO A 114 -8.32 23.85 -9.86
C PRO A 114 -6.88 23.65 -10.29
N TYR A 115 -6.70 22.83 -11.32
CA TYR A 115 -5.40 22.59 -11.89
C TYR A 115 -4.95 23.82 -12.68
N VAL A 116 -3.75 24.29 -12.38
CA VAL A 116 -3.09 25.38 -13.11
C VAL A 116 -2.05 24.75 -14.02
N LEU A 117 -2.07 25.12 -15.31
CA LEU A 117 -1.07 24.61 -16.25
C LEU A 117 0.35 25.02 -15.79
N PRO A 118 1.33 24.10 -15.84
CA PRO A 118 2.72 24.42 -15.59
C PRO A 118 3.19 25.53 -16.54
N GLY A 119 3.78 26.60 -15.98
CA GLY A 119 4.23 27.75 -16.78
C GLY A 119 3.13 28.73 -17.21
N SER A 120 1.91 28.58 -16.69
CA SER A 120 0.79 29.50 -16.93
C SER A 120 0.12 29.88 -15.61
N PHE A 121 -0.58 31.02 -15.61
CA PHE A 121 -1.53 31.38 -14.54
C PHE A 121 -2.96 30.95 -14.87
N LYS A 122 -3.17 30.26 -15.99
CA LYS A 122 -4.49 29.84 -16.44
C LYS A 122 -4.95 28.61 -15.67
N GLU A 123 -5.98 28.80 -14.85
CA GLU A 123 -6.75 27.72 -14.25
C GLU A 123 -7.52 26.97 -15.34
N MET A 124 -7.46 25.64 -15.31
CA MET A 124 -8.24 24.74 -16.16
C MET A 124 -9.68 24.63 -15.64
N PHE A 125 -10.36 25.77 -15.54
CA PHE A 125 -11.73 25.88 -15.06
C PHE A 125 -12.60 26.60 -16.09
N GLY A 126 -13.77 26.05 -16.40
CA GLY A 126 -14.70 26.56 -17.41
C GLY A 126 -14.19 26.41 -18.84
N VAL A 127 -13.33 25.43 -19.13
CA VAL A 127 -12.70 25.33 -20.45
C VAL A 127 -13.69 24.75 -21.46
N PRO A 128 -13.91 25.38 -22.63
CA PRO A 128 -14.81 24.86 -23.65
C PRO A 128 -14.47 23.43 -24.06
N TYR A 129 -15.47 22.55 -24.07
CA TYR A 129 -15.36 21.17 -24.51
C TYR A 129 -16.04 20.98 -25.88
N TYR A 130 -15.24 20.69 -26.89
CA TYR A 130 -15.69 20.41 -28.25
C TYR A 130 -15.62 18.92 -28.55
N LYS A 131 -16.65 18.39 -29.21
CA LYS A 131 -16.63 17.05 -29.81
C LYS A 131 -17.15 17.21 -31.24
N ASN A 132 -16.41 16.70 -32.21
CA ASN A 132 -16.76 16.81 -33.64
C ASN A 132 -17.07 18.26 -34.07
N GLN A 133 -16.25 19.22 -33.63
CA GLN A 133 -16.42 20.66 -33.90
C GLN A 133 -17.68 21.33 -33.32
N VAL A 134 -18.50 20.59 -32.55
CA VAL A 134 -19.66 21.13 -31.83
C VAL A 134 -19.29 21.38 -30.37
N LEU A 135 -19.66 22.55 -29.85
CA LEU A 135 -19.52 22.86 -28.43
C LEU A 135 -20.55 22.04 -27.64
N ILE A 136 -20.08 21.06 -26.86
CA ILE A 136 -20.94 20.19 -26.07
C ILE A 136 -21.10 20.70 -24.64
N GLY A 137 -20.13 21.45 -24.13
CA GLY A 137 -20.10 21.83 -22.73
C GLY A 137 -18.83 22.55 -22.31
N PHE A 138 -18.59 22.53 -21.02
CA PHE A 138 -17.33 22.98 -20.40
C PHE A 138 -16.71 21.84 -19.62
N TYR A 139 -15.39 21.87 -19.44
CA TYR A 139 -14.71 20.97 -18.53
C TYR A 139 -13.84 21.74 -17.54
N ASP A 140 -13.70 21.14 -16.37
CA ASP A 140 -12.87 21.63 -15.28
C ASP A 140 -11.87 20.51 -14.92
N VAL A 141 -10.64 20.88 -14.60
CA VAL A 141 -9.61 19.94 -14.15
C VAL A 141 -9.22 20.29 -12.73
N TRP A 142 -9.29 19.31 -11.84
CA TRP A 142 -8.97 19.43 -10.43
C TRP A 142 -7.69 18.65 -10.12
N GLN A 143 -6.76 19.27 -9.41
CA GLN A 143 -5.63 18.60 -8.80
C GLN A 143 -6.05 18.08 -7.43
N VAL A 144 -5.88 16.77 -7.23
CA VAL A 144 -6.23 16.08 -5.99
C VAL A 144 -5.00 15.38 -5.45
N VAL A 145 -4.67 15.64 -4.19
CA VAL A 145 -3.56 15.01 -3.48
C VAL A 145 -4.10 14.34 -2.23
N VAL A 146 -3.88 13.04 -2.11
CA VAL A 146 -4.34 12.21 -1.00
C VAL A 146 -3.18 11.37 -0.46
N VAL A 147 -3.10 11.25 0.86
CA VAL A 147 -2.15 10.38 1.54
C VAL A 147 -2.90 9.25 2.22
N GLY A 148 -2.53 8.01 1.93
CA GLY A 148 -2.92 6.83 2.68
C GLY A 148 -1.82 6.45 3.66
N GLU A 149 -2.18 6.16 4.90
CA GLU A 149 -1.25 5.84 5.99
C GLU A 149 -1.66 4.52 6.65
N VAL A 150 -0.69 3.65 6.90
CA VAL A 150 -0.86 2.43 7.70
C VAL A 150 0.02 2.59 8.94
N PRO A 151 -0.55 2.96 10.10
CA PRO A 151 0.22 3.32 11.30
C PRO A 151 1.03 2.14 11.84
N ASP A 152 0.46 0.92 11.80
CA ASP A 152 1.10 -0.30 12.31
C ASP A 152 2.45 -0.62 11.65
N ALA A 153 2.58 -0.29 10.36
CA ALA A 153 3.79 -0.53 9.58
C ALA A 153 4.63 0.74 9.36
N ASN A 154 4.16 1.90 9.84
CA ASN A 154 4.72 3.23 9.55
C ASN A 154 4.97 3.46 8.04
N ILE A 155 4.03 3.02 7.19
CA ILE A 155 4.11 3.18 5.73
C ILE A 155 3.08 4.22 5.30
N THR A 156 3.54 5.16 4.47
CA THR A 156 2.69 6.16 3.83
C THR A 156 2.77 6.05 2.32
N ALA A 157 1.65 6.32 1.65
CA ALA A 157 1.55 6.38 0.20
C ALA A 157 0.82 7.66 -0.18
N ARG A 158 1.50 8.55 -0.91
CA ARG A 158 0.93 9.79 -1.44
C ARG A 158 0.56 9.59 -2.90
N VAL A 159 -0.70 9.87 -3.23
CA VAL A 159 -1.24 9.81 -4.59
C VAL A 159 -1.62 11.23 -5.01
N GLU A 160 -1.02 11.68 -6.09
CA GLU A 160 -1.36 12.92 -6.76
C GLU A 160 -2.01 12.58 -8.10
N THR A 161 -3.19 13.13 -8.34
CA THR A 161 -3.98 12.83 -9.54
C THR A 161 -4.71 14.06 -10.06
N LEU A 162 -5.06 14.02 -11.33
CA LEU A 162 -5.87 15.03 -12.00
C LEU A 162 -7.25 14.46 -12.32
N VAL A 163 -8.29 15.15 -11.89
CA VAL A 163 -9.68 14.80 -12.12
C VAL A 163 -10.29 15.76 -13.13
N LYS A 164 -10.65 15.27 -14.31
CA LYS A 164 -11.36 16.04 -15.33
C LYS A 164 -12.87 15.82 -15.20
N VAL A 165 -13.61 16.89 -14.94
CA VAL A 165 -15.07 16.90 -14.88
C VAL A 165 -15.62 17.57 -16.13
N ILE A 166 -16.54 16.92 -16.83
CA ILE A 166 -17.17 17.47 -18.04
C ILE A 166 -18.63 17.79 -17.73
N ARG A 167 -19.00 19.06 -17.94
CA ARG A 167 -20.35 19.62 -17.78
C ARG A 167 -20.98 19.78 -19.16
N ASN A 168 -21.76 18.79 -19.57
CA ASN A 168 -22.45 18.81 -20.87
C ASN A 168 -23.72 19.66 -20.80
N PHE A 169 -24.00 20.41 -21.86
CA PHE A 169 -25.28 21.11 -22.06
C PHE A 169 -26.38 20.18 -22.56
N VAL A 170 -26.00 19.13 -23.30
CA VAL A 170 -26.93 18.21 -23.96
C VAL A 170 -27.00 16.92 -23.16
N GLN A 171 -28.17 16.66 -22.57
CA GLN A 171 -28.57 15.32 -22.13
C GLN A 171 -29.23 14.64 -23.32
N TYR A 172 -28.72 13.49 -23.75
CA TYR A 172 -29.39 12.62 -24.71
C TYR A 172 -30.49 11.82 -24.01
#